data_AF-A0A2P9FCB9-F1
#
_entry.id   AF-A0A2P9FCB9-F1
#
_cell.length_a   1.000
_cell.length_b   1.000
_cell.length_c   1.000
_cell.angle_alpha   90.00
_cell.angle_beta   90.00
_cell.angle_gamma   90.00
#
_symmetry.space_group_name_H-M   'P 1'
#
loop_
_entity.id
_entity.type
_entity.pdbx_description
1 polymer ?
#
loop_
_entity_poly.entity_id
_entity_poly.type
_entity_poly.pdbx_seq_one_letter_code
_entity_poly.pdbx_strand_id
1 'polypeptide(L)'
;MGDGMALRRVLGVACLVALVCGCSGSGGSGDADRPRSGKPGKSASASASASTSGKAGGGRADVTFMPQEPVSAQALERTAELIRERAVKAGLGGVKVTVEDKSQITVSGPAARRETLEALGQPAELAFRPVRTTAAETGVEKCPGAMEASPSEPLTACGEYQGTVSTYQLGPAEVAGTDLSEAEAAYDAKRGSGWYVKLDFTAAGGAKFADITGRLSTQPPPQNQFAIVLDGIVVSAPSVSSAITGGKAEISGSFTKQEAQQLAAQVNTGALPVHLSVSSVTTVRVD
;
A
#
# COMPACT_ATOMS: atom_id res chain seq x y z
N MET A 1 -29.40 14.55 -15.74
CA MET A 1 -29.14 13.22 -15.17
C MET A 1 -27.66 12.94 -15.41
N GLY A 2 -26.83 13.16 -14.40
CA GLY A 2 -25.38 13.19 -14.53
C GLY A 2 -24.73 11.84 -14.24
N ASP A 3 -23.97 11.35 -15.20
CA ASP A 3 -23.01 10.25 -15.05
C ASP A 3 -21.85 10.72 -14.15
N GLY A 4 -21.94 10.37 -12.87
CA GLY A 4 -20.93 10.62 -11.84
C GLY A 4 -19.88 9.51 -11.84
N MET A 5 -18.84 9.74 -12.63
CA MET A 5 -17.59 9.01 -12.81
C MET A 5 -17.13 8.13 -11.62
N ALA A 6 -17.05 6.83 -11.86
CA ALA A 6 -16.53 5.81 -10.97
C ALA A 6 -15.02 5.99 -10.71
N LEU A 7 -14.66 6.29 -9.46
CA LEU A 7 -13.27 6.36 -9.02
C LEU A 7 -12.73 4.95 -8.78
N ARG A 8 -11.93 4.49 -9.75
CA ARG A 8 -11.24 3.19 -9.73
C ARG A 8 -10.12 3.22 -8.68
N ARG A 9 -10.33 2.53 -7.57
CA ARG A 9 -9.28 2.12 -6.63
C ARG A 9 -8.99 0.63 -6.82
N VAL A 10 -7.80 0.31 -7.31
CA VAL A 10 -7.20 -1.04 -7.29
C VAL A 10 -6.42 -1.10 -5.98
N LEU A 11 -6.90 -1.87 -5.00
CA LEU A 11 -6.08 -2.24 -3.84
C LEU A 11 -5.55 -3.64 -4.12
N GLY A 12 -4.23 -3.74 -4.30
CA GLY A 12 -3.52 -5.00 -4.42
C GLY A 12 -3.71 -5.84 -3.16
N VAL A 13 -4.11 -7.09 -3.40
CA VAL A 13 -4.17 -8.25 -2.49
C VAL A 13 -3.01 -8.18 -1.52
N ALA A 14 -3.21 -8.28 -0.20
CA ALA A 14 -2.10 -8.42 0.74
C ALA A 14 -2.26 -9.61 1.71
N CYS A 15 -1.20 -10.40 1.87
CA CYS A 15 -1.06 -11.48 2.85
C CYS A 15 0.13 -11.14 3.77
N LEU A 16 0.24 -11.67 4.97
CA LEU A 16 1.44 -11.47 5.80
C LEU A 16 2.09 -12.83 6.02
N VAL A 17 3.34 -12.99 5.60
CA VAL A 17 4.11 -14.19 5.89
C VAL A 17 5.15 -13.82 6.94
N ALA A 18 4.88 -14.14 8.20
CA ALA A 18 5.88 -13.98 9.25
C ALA A 18 7.00 -15.01 9.03
N LEU A 19 8.17 -14.54 8.60
CA LEU A 19 9.32 -15.40 8.36
C LEU A 19 9.92 -15.84 9.70
N VAL A 20 9.48 -17.00 10.19
CA VAL A 20 10.17 -17.71 11.28
C VAL A 20 11.51 -18.18 10.71
N CYS A 21 12.59 -17.51 11.11
CA CYS A 21 13.94 -17.89 10.72
C CYS A 21 14.31 -19.22 11.41
N GLY A 22 14.06 -20.34 10.74
CA GLY A 22 14.52 -21.67 11.15
C GLY A 22 15.83 -22.01 10.44
N CYS A 23 16.93 -22.08 11.20
CA CYS A 23 18.20 -22.64 10.73
C CYS A 23 18.10 -24.17 10.60
N SER A 24 18.50 -24.73 9.44
CA SER A 24 19.19 -26.04 9.34
C SER A 24 19.72 -26.25 7.93
N GLY A 25 21.01 -26.62 7.84
CA GLY A 25 21.78 -26.76 6.61
C GLY A 25 21.86 -28.18 6.04
N SER A 26 22.91 -28.36 5.22
CA SER A 26 23.30 -29.54 4.40
C SER A 26 22.65 -29.54 3.01
N GLY A 27 23.35 -29.53 1.88
CA GLY A 27 24.69 -29.97 1.54
C GLY A 27 24.58 -30.86 0.30
N GLY A 28 25.33 -30.62 -0.78
CA GLY A 28 25.34 -31.53 -1.93
C GLY A 28 25.83 -30.92 -3.25
N SER A 29 27.13 -31.05 -3.48
CA SER A 29 27.85 -30.77 -4.73
C SER A 29 27.55 -31.80 -5.84
N GLY A 30 27.71 -31.41 -7.10
CA GLY A 30 27.67 -32.34 -8.23
C GLY A 30 28.03 -31.69 -9.57
N ASP A 31 29.34 -31.61 -9.84
CA ASP A 31 29.95 -31.37 -11.16
C ASP A 31 29.57 -32.44 -12.20
N ALA A 32 29.40 -32.05 -13.47
CA ALA A 32 30.07 -32.69 -14.63
C ALA A 32 29.63 -32.10 -15.99
N ASP A 33 30.60 -31.45 -16.62
CA ASP A 33 31.08 -31.67 -18.00
C ASP A 33 30.29 -31.23 -19.26
N ARG A 34 31.09 -30.71 -20.20
CA ARG A 34 30.84 -30.13 -21.53
C ARG A 34 31.05 -31.24 -22.61
N PRO A 35 31.16 -30.95 -23.93
CA PRO A 35 30.42 -30.08 -24.85
C PRO A 35 29.94 -30.88 -26.11
N ARG A 36 29.17 -30.26 -27.02
CA ARG A 36 29.37 -30.47 -28.48
C ARG A 36 28.68 -29.40 -29.34
N SER A 37 29.47 -28.96 -30.31
CA SER A 37 29.26 -27.96 -31.34
C SER A 37 28.35 -28.43 -32.48
N GLY A 38 27.51 -27.51 -32.99
CA GLY A 38 26.83 -27.61 -34.28
C GLY A 38 26.45 -26.21 -34.78
N LYS A 39 26.89 -25.85 -35.99
CA LYS A 39 26.76 -24.54 -36.66
C LYS A 39 25.86 -24.74 -37.92
N PRO A 40 25.60 -23.71 -38.76
CA PRO A 40 24.45 -22.81 -38.76
C PRO A 40 23.44 -23.06 -39.92
N GLY A 41 22.19 -22.57 -39.77
CA GLY A 41 21.18 -22.52 -40.83
C GLY A 41 20.61 -21.10 -41.00
N LYS A 42 20.61 -20.60 -42.23
CA LYS A 42 20.20 -19.25 -42.68
C LYS A 42 18.69 -19.15 -42.93
N SER A 43 18.21 -17.90 -42.84
CA SER A 43 17.04 -17.27 -43.52
C SER A 43 15.63 -17.65 -43.08
N ALA A 44 14.93 -16.66 -42.52
CA ALA A 44 13.82 -16.00 -43.24
C ALA A 44 13.55 -14.62 -42.63
N SER A 45 13.61 -13.61 -43.50
CA SER A 45 13.10 -12.26 -43.27
C SER A 45 11.58 -12.28 -43.44
N ALA A 46 10.83 -11.76 -42.48
CA ALA A 46 9.45 -11.34 -42.71
C ALA A 46 9.14 -10.11 -41.86
N SER A 47 8.95 -9.03 -42.59
CA SER A 47 8.41 -7.73 -42.20
C SER A 47 7.24 -7.86 -41.22
N ALA A 48 7.33 -7.15 -40.09
CA ALA A 48 6.16 -6.77 -39.32
C ALA A 48 6.28 -5.29 -39.00
N SER A 49 5.29 -4.57 -39.50
CA SER A 49 5.12 -3.12 -39.50
C SER A 49 5.59 -2.45 -38.23
N ALA A 50 6.32 -1.36 -38.43
CA ALA A 50 6.38 -0.25 -37.50
C ALA A 50 4.95 0.16 -37.14
N SER A 51 4.48 -0.32 -35.98
CA SER A 51 3.44 0.38 -35.24
C SER A 51 4.09 1.65 -34.73
N THR A 52 3.69 2.76 -35.32
CA THR A 52 3.99 4.10 -34.85
C THR A 52 3.57 4.17 -33.39
N SER A 53 4.54 3.93 -32.49
CA SER A 53 4.41 4.18 -31.07
C SER A 53 4.05 5.64 -30.95
N GLY A 54 2.78 5.91 -30.67
CA GLY A 54 2.28 7.24 -30.38
C GLY A 54 3.21 7.88 -29.37
N LYS A 55 3.78 9.01 -29.76
CA LYS A 55 4.59 9.89 -28.93
C LYS A 55 3.85 10.07 -27.60
N ALA A 56 4.38 9.51 -26.52
CA ALA A 56 3.86 9.72 -25.18
C ALA A 56 3.96 11.23 -24.89
N GLY A 57 2.87 11.95 -25.13
CA GLY A 57 2.77 13.38 -24.87
C GLY A 57 3.06 13.61 -23.39
N GLY A 58 4.15 14.31 -23.10
CA GLY A 58 4.61 14.64 -21.76
C GLY A 58 3.71 15.69 -21.10
N GLY A 59 2.44 15.36 -20.90
CA GLY A 59 1.50 16.21 -20.19
C GLY A 59 1.79 16.29 -18.70
N ARG A 60 1.33 17.37 -18.07
CA ARG A 60 1.33 17.54 -16.60
C ARG A 60 -0.09 17.33 -16.08
N ALA A 61 -0.20 16.75 -14.89
CA ALA A 61 -1.44 16.69 -14.14
C ALA A 61 -1.29 17.48 -12.84
N ASP A 62 -2.31 18.25 -12.53
CA ASP A 62 -2.47 19.00 -11.29
C ASP A 62 -3.66 18.41 -10.53
N VAL A 63 -3.40 17.95 -9.31
CA VAL A 63 -4.40 17.42 -8.39
C VAL A 63 -4.56 18.42 -7.25
N THR A 64 -5.74 19.01 -7.14
CA THR A 64 -6.06 19.97 -6.08
C THR A 64 -6.81 19.28 -4.97
N PHE A 65 -6.32 19.44 -3.75
CA PHE A 65 -6.87 18.91 -2.53
C PHE A 65 -7.45 20.02 -1.65
N MET A 66 -8.65 19.80 -1.12
CA MET A 66 -9.28 20.70 -0.17
C MET A 66 -9.51 19.99 1.18
N PRO A 67 -9.25 20.66 2.31
CA PRO A 67 -9.63 20.18 3.63
C PRO A 67 -11.13 19.87 3.71
N GLN A 68 -11.49 18.78 4.38
CA GLN A 68 -12.90 18.46 4.67
C GLN A 68 -13.49 19.32 5.78
N GLU A 69 -12.64 19.91 6.60
CA GLU A 69 -13.03 20.80 7.68
C GLU A 69 -12.19 22.09 7.63
N PRO A 70 -12.69 23.21 8.20
CA PRO A 70 -11.90 24.42 8.34
C PRO A 70 -10.64 24.17 9.16
N VAL A 71 -9.46 24.35 8.56
CA VAL A 71 -8.16 24.14 9.21
C VAL A 71 -7.30 25.40 9.18
N SER A 72 -6.36 25.50 10.12
CA SER A 72 -5.39 26.59 10.12
C SER A 72 -4.40 26.47 8.95
N ALA A 73 -3.92 27.61 8.45
CA ALA A 73 -2.88 27.64 7.42
C ALA A 73 -1.61 26.89 7.83
N GLN A 74 -1.28 26.86 9.13
CA GLN A 74 -0.13 26.09 9.65
C GLN A 74 -0.35 24.57 9.55
N ALA A 75 -1.58 24.10 9.82
CA ALA A 75 -1.92 22.69 9.65
C ALA A 75 -1.84 22.30 8.17
N LEU A 76 -2.34 23.15 7.28
CA LEU A 76 -2.29 22.93 5.83
C LEU A 76 -0.85 22.86 5.31
N GLU A 77 0.03 23.75 5.77
CA GLU A 77 1.45 23.71 5.39
C GLU A 77 2.19 22.48 5.93
N ARG A 78 1.89 22.05 7.16
CA ARG A 78 2.43 20.79 7.70
C ARG A 78 1.98 19.60 6.86
N THR A 79 0.70 19.55 6.47
CA THR A 79 0.18 18.52 5.56
C THR A 79 0.87 18.56 4.20
N ALA A 80 1.05 19.75 3.62
CA ALA A 80 1.75 19.91 2.34
C ALA A 80 3.21 19.42 2.42
N GLU A 81 3.90 19.68 3.53
CA GLU A 81 5.27 19.19 3.74
C GLU A 81 5.33 17.66 3.81
N LEU A 82 4.39 17.02 4.54
CA LEU A 82 4.31 15.55 4.56
C LEU A 82 4.02 14.98 3.16
N ILE A 83 3.16 15.64 2.37
CA ILE A 83 2.89 15.25 0.97
C ILE A 83 4.17 15.38 0.11
N ARG A 84 4.98 16.42 0.31
CA ARG A 84 6.29 16.57 -0.37
C ARG A 84 7.22 15.42 0.03
N GLU A 85 7.32 15.12 1.32
CA GLU A 85 8.16 14.04 1.82
C GLU A 85 7.71 12.68 1.25
N ARG A 86 6.40 12.41 1.18
CA ARG A 86 5.85 11.20 0.54
C ARG A 86 6.26 11.10 -0.92
N ALA A 87 6.18 12.19 -1.67
CA ALA A 87 6.57 12.20 -3.07
C ALA A 87 8.05 11.85 -3.24
N VAL A 88 8.92 12.39 -2.38
CA VAL A 88 10.36 12.08 -2.38
C VAL A 88 10.61 10.62 -2.02
N LYS A 89 10.02 10.11 -0.92
CA LYS A 89 10.18 8.71 -0.48
C LYS A 89 9.61 7.70 -1.48
N ALA A 90 8.55 8.06 -2.21
CA ALA A 90 7.99 7.26 -3.28
C ALA A 90 8.79 7.35 -4.61
N GLY A 91 9.90 8.11 -4.65
CA GLY A 91 10.74 8.25 -5.83
C GLY A 91 10.09 9.05 -6.97
N LEU A 92 9.14 9.94 -6.65
CA LEU A 92 8.38 10.69 -7.63
C LEU A 92 9.10 11.97 -8.07
N GLY A 93 10.10 11.80 -8.94
CA GLY A 93 10.81 12.94 -9.53
C GLY A 93 9.87 13.88 -10.32
N GLY A 94 10.08 15.19 -10.24
CA GLY A 94 9.27 16.17 -10.98
C GLY A 94 7.87 16.44 -10.42
N VAL A 95 7.59 15.97 -9.19
CA VAL A 95 6.40 16.36 -8.42
C VAL A 95 6.68 17.67 -7.68
N LYS A 96 5.71 18.59 -7.72
CA LYS A 96 5.72 19.85 -6.99
C LYS A 96 4.45 19.93 -6.15
N VAL A 97 4.58 20.34 -4.89
CA VAL A 97 3.45 20.52 -3.97
C VAL A 97 3.42 21.96 -3.49
N THR A 98 2.33 22.66 -3.75
CA THR A 98 2.12 24.06 -3.39
C THR A 98 0.86 24.22 -2.57
N VAL A 99 0.90 25.11 -1.57
CA VAL A 99 -0.30 25.59 -0.90
C VAL A 99 -0.79 26.82 -1.63
N GLU A 100 -2.03 26.79 -2.10
CA GLU A 100 -2.67 27.89 -2.82
C GLU A 100 -3.74 28.53 -1.92
N ASP A 101 -3.79 29.86 -1.94
CA ASP A 101 -4.75 30.70 -1.21
C ASP A 101 -4.90 30.40 0.30
N LYS A 102 -3.94 29.66 0.87
CA LYS A 102 -3.96 29.14 2.24
C LYS A 102 -5.15 28.21 2.55
N SER A 103 -5.83 27.71 1.52
CA SER A 103 -7.05 26.88 1.66
C SER A 103 -6.99 25.56 0.90
N GLN A 104 -6.05 25.41 -0.04
CA GLN A 104 -5.93 24.19 -0.84
C GLN A 104 -4.47 23.80 -1.08
N ILE A 105 -4.25 22.51 -1.35
CA ILE A 105 -2.94 21.97 -1.71
C ILE A 105 -3.03 21.49 -3.16
N THR A 106 -2.14 22.00 -4.02
CA THR A 106 -2.02 21.53 -5.40
C THR A 106 -0.76 20.67 -5.53
N VAL A 107 -0.95 19.46 -6.05
CA VAL A 107 0.11 18.50 -6.36
C VAL A 107 0.22 18.36 -7.87
N SER A 108 1.32 18.86 -8.41
CA SER A 108 1.62 18.88 -9.84
C SER A 108 2.68 17.84 -10.20
N GLY A 109 2.49 17.08 -11.27
CA GLY A 109 3.49 16.10 -11.72
C GLY A 109 3.21 15.59 -13.14
N PRO A 110 3.94 14.56 -13.61
CA PRO A 110 3.67 13.96 -14.92
C PRO A 110 2.27 13.33 -14.98
N ALA A 111 1.53 13.60 -16.05
CA ALA A 111 0.14 13.15 -16.23
C ALA A 111 -0.01 11.62 -16.17
N ALA A 112 0.99 10.88 -16.64
CA ALA A 112 1.03 9.41 -16.56
C ALA A 112 0.99 8.87 -15.11
N ARG A 113 1.25 9.71 -14.10
CA ARG A 113 1.24 9.34 -12.68
C ARG A 113 0.10 9.99 -11.90
N ARG A 114 -0.95 10.46 -12.57
CA ARG A 114 -2.12 11.11 -11.94
C ARG A 114 -2.64 10.34 -10.71
N GLU A 115 -2.81 9.03 -10.83
CA GLU A 115 -3.32 8.19 -9.74
C GLU A 115 -2.37 8.17 -8.53
N THR A 116 -1.06 8.15 -8.79
CA THR A 116 -0.05 8.24 -7.73
C THR A 116 -0.05 9.62 -7.08
N LEU A 117 -0.27 10.71 -7.84
CA LEU A 117 -0.38 12.08 -7.30
C LEU A 117 -1.60 12.22 -6.37
N GLU A 118 -2.74 11.67 -6.78
CA GLU A 118 -3.96 11.61 -5.96
C GLU A 118 -3.74 10.86 -4.65
N ALA A 119 -2.97 9.77 -4.71
CA ALA A 119 -2.72 8.94 -3.56
C ALA A 119 -1.76 9.56 -2.52
N LEU A 120 -1.01 10.62 -2.88
CA LEU A 120 -0.15 11.33 -1.94
C LEU A 120 -0.97 12.08 -0.87
N GLY A 121 -2.17 12.55 -1.22
CA GLY A 121 -3.08 13.28 -0.34
C GLY A 121 -4.03 12.40 0.49
N GLN A 122 -3.92 11.07 0.41
CA GLN A 122 -4.69 10.17 1.30
C GLN A 122 -4.19 10.28 2.75
N PRO A 123 -5.03 10.11 3.77
CA PRO A 123 -4.60 10.24 5.15
C PRO A 123 -3.49 9.24 5.50
N ALA A 124 -3.57 7.99 5.04
CA ALA A 124 -2.67 6.89 5.37
C ALA A 124 -2.67 6.51 6.86
N GLU A 125 -3.86 6.46 7.46
CA GLU A 125 -4.06 5.96 8.80
C GLU A 125 -3.91 4.45 8.82
N LEU A 126 -2.71 4.00 9.19
CA LEU A 126 -2.42 2.60 9.43
C LEU A 126 -2.80 2.22 10.86
N ALA A 127 -3.61 1.18 11.00
CA ALA A 127 -3.95 0.60 12.28
C ALA A 127 -3.92 -0.92 12.19
N PHE A 128 -3.42 -1.56 13.24
CA PHE A 128 -3.52 -2.98 13.39
C PHE A 128 -4.53 -3.36 14.46
N ARG A 129 -5.50 -4.19 14.08
CA ARG A 129 -6.70 -4.48 14.88
C ARG A 129 -6.94 -6.00 14.95
N PRO A 130 -7.25 -6.57 16.12
CA PRO A 130 -7.61 -7.97 16.22
C PRO A 130 -8.94 -8.25 15.50
N VAL A 131 -9.00 -9.37 14.79
CA VAL A 131 -10.24 -9.81 14.13
C VAL A 131 -11.12 -10.51 15.16
N ARG A 132 -12.40 -10.14 15.24
CA ARG A 132 -13.38 -10.80 16.10
C ARG A 132 -14.20 -11.81 15.31
N THR A 133 -14.70 -11.38 14.16
CA THR A 133 -15.47 -12.21 13.23
C THR A 133 -15.18 -11.79 11.78
N THR A 134 -15.33 -12.73 10.87
CA THR A 134 -15.22 -12.51 9.42
C THR A 134 -16.44 -13.09 8.74
N ALA A 135 -17.02 -12.36 7.79
CA ALA A 135 -18.08 -12.84 6.92
C ALA A 135 -17.66 -12.59 5.47
N ALA A 136 -17.67 -13.65 4.64
CA ALA A 136 -17.53 -13.49 3.21
C ALA A 136 -18.86 -12.93 2.67
N GLU A 137 -18.81 -11.81 1.95
CA GLU A 137 -20.01 -11.23 1.37
C GLU A 137 -20.21 -11.79 -0.04
N THR A 138 -21.36 -12.41 -0.31
CA THR A 138 -21.71 -12.84 -1.67
C THR A 138 -22.47 -11.73 -2.39
N GLY A 139 -21.97 -11.30 -3.55
CA GLY A 139 -22.64 -10.29 -4.38
C GLY A 139 -22.28 -8.84 -4.07
N VAL A 140 -21.36 -8.60 -3.13
CA VAL A 140 -20.73 -7.29 -2.95
C VAL A 140 -19.52 -7.21 -3.88
N GLU A 141 -19.69 -6.48 -4.99
CA GLU A 141 -18.65 -6.32 -6.01
C GLU A 141 -17.48 -5.46 -5.51
N LYS A 142 -17.73 -4.59 -4.53
CA LYS A 142 -16.69 -3.75 -3.92
C LYS A 142 -17.03 -3.34 -2.51
N CYS A 143 -16.00 -3.22 -1.69
CA CYS A 143 -16.06 -2.59 -0.39
C CYS A 143 -16.70 -1.20 -0.44
N PRO A 144 -17.87 -0.97 0.20
CA PRO A 144 -18.29 0.39 0.50
C PRO A 144 -17.20 0.99 1.40
N GLY A 145 -16.69 2.16 1.03
CA GLY A 145 -15.58 2.81 1.74
C GLY A 145 -15.78 2.82 3.25
N ALA A 146 -14.67 2.82 3.98
CA ALA A 146 -14.69 2.60 5.42
C ALA A 146 -15.59 3.58 6.17
N MET A 147 -16.26 3.07 7.22
CA MET A 147 -16.75 3.94 8.27
C MET A 147 -15.52 4.43 9.04
N GLU A 148 -15.28 5.74 9.04
CA GLU A 148 -14.24 6.32 9.89
C GLU A 148 -14.57 5.98 11.35
N ALA A 149 -13.69 5.21 12.00
CA ALA A 149 -13.84 4.84 13.39
C ALA A 149 -12.58 5.27 14.15
N SER A 150 -12.80 5.84 15.34
CA SER A 150 -11.73 6.17 16.26
C SER A 150 -10.81 4.96 16.48
N PRO A 151 -9.48 5.15 16.63
CA PRO A 151 -8.57 4.06 16.98
C PRO A 151 -9.01 3.29 18.24
N SER A 152 -9.69 3.95 19.17
CA SER A 152 -10.14 3.35 20.43
C SER A 152 -11.42 2.51 20.33
N GLU A 153 -12.15 2.58 19.22
CA GLU A 153 -13.45 1.91 19.06
C GLU A 153 -13.34 0.69 18.14
N PRO A 154 -14.21 -0.32 18.32
CA PRO A 154 -14.38 -1.39 17.34
C PRO A 154 -14.72 -0.82 15.95
N LEU A 155 -14.25 -1.49 14.90
CA LEU A 155 -14.47 -1.06 13.52
C LEU A 155 -15.10 -2.20 12.72
N THR A 156 -16.19 -1.92 12.00
CA THR A 156 -16.62 -2.78 10.90
C THR A 156 -16.00 -2.25 9.63
N ALA A 157 -15.10 -3.04 9.07
CA ALA A 157 -14.41 -2.73 7.83
C ALA A 157 -14.59 -3.89 6.87
N CYS A 158 -14.34 -3.64 5.59
CA CYS A 158 -14.24 -4.71 4.63
C CYS A 158 -12.87 -4.66 3.96
N GLY A 159 -12.48 -5.79 3.38
CA GLY A 159 -11.27 -5.92 2.58
C GLY A 159 -11.52 -6.84 1.42
N GLU A 160 -10.75 -6.64 0.36
CA GLU A 160 -10.76 -7.53 -0.80
C GLU A 160 -9.47 -8.34 -0.83
N TYR A 161 -9.59 -9.65 -0.88
CA TYR A 161 -8.47 -10.55 -1.05
C TYR A 161 -8.77 -11.53 -2.18
N GLN A 162 -7.94 -11.53 -3.23
CA GLN A 162 -8.08 -12.40 -4.41
C GLN A 162 -9.48 -12.33 -5.06
N GLY A 163 -10.07 -11.13 -5.17
CA GLY A 163 -11.39 -10.94 -5.77
C GLY A 163 -12.57 -11.35 -4.88
N THR A 164 -12.31 -11.70 -3.62
CA THR A 164 -13.35 -11.96 -2.61
C THR A 164 -13.40 -10.80 -1.62
N VAL A 165 -14.56 -10.14 -1.53
CA VAL A 165 -14.83 -9.12 -0.51
C VAL A 165 -15.27 -9.82 0.77
N SER A 166 -14.59 -9.49 1.87
CA SER A 166 -14.95 -9.96 3.21
C SER A 166 -15.21 -8.78 4.13
N THR A 167 -16.25 -8.90 4.95
CA THR A 167 -16.53 -7.99 6.07
C THR A 167 -15.87 -8.52 7.33
N TYR A 168 -15.18 -7.63 8.04
CA TYR A 168 -14.47 -7.90 9.28
C TYR A 168 -15.08 -7.08 10.40
N GLN A 169 -15.39 -7.73 11.53
CA GLN A 169 -15.58 -7.03 12.79
C GLN A 169 -14.26 -7.00 13.54
N LEU A 170 -13.72 -5.81 13.71
CA LEU A 170 -12.42 -5.58 14.29
C LEU A 170 -12.55 -4.99 15.68
N GLY A 171 -11.62 -5.35 16.56
CA GLY A 171 -11.44 -4.65 17.83
C GLY A 171 -10.84 -3.25 17.66
N PRO A 172 -10.60 -2.56 18.79
CA PRO A 172 -9.80 -1.33 18.81
C PRO A 172 -8.42 -1.52 18.18
N ALA A 173 -7.82 -0.43 17.72
CA ALA A 173 -6.43 -0.41 17.27
C ALA A 173 -5.50 -0.62 18.47
N GLU A 174 -4.73 -1.69 18.42
CA GLU A 174 -3.78 -2.03 19.49
C GLU A 174 -2.33 -1.71 19.11
N VAL A 175 -2.05 -1.64 17.81
CA VAL A 175 -0.80 -1.09 17.27
C VAL A 175 -1.16 -0.05 16.21
N ALA A 176 -0.60 1.15 16.33
CA ALA A 176 -0.85 2.24 15.39
C ALA A 176 0.30 2.39 14.40
N GLY A 177 0.07 3.09 13.29
CA GLY A 177 1.13 3.46 12.35
C GLY A 177 2.28 4.23 13.02
N THR A 178 1.99 5.00 14.08
CA THR A 178 3.00 5.72 14.87
C THR A 178 3.90 4.81 15.72
N ASP A 179 3.53 3.53 15.88
CA ASP A 179 4.36 2.53 16.55
C ASP A 179 5.44 1.94 15.59
N LEU A 180 5.41 2.30 14.31
CA LEU A 180 6.40 1.94 13.30
C LEU A 180 7.54 2.95 13.26
N SER A 181 8.76 2.46 13.09
CA SER A 181 9.95 3.28 12.86
C SER A 181 10.26 3.43 11.38
N GLU A 182 10.01 2.39 10.59
CA GLU A 182 10.37 2.36 9.16
C GLU A 182 9.49 1.38 8.38
N ALA A 183 9.27 1.68 7.10
CA ALA A 183 8.65 0.82 6.12
C ALA A 183 9.45 0.83 4.82
N GLU A 184 9.69 -0.33 4.22
CA GLU A 184 10.49 -0.46 3.01
C GLU A 184 9.81 -1.37 1.99
N ALA A 185 9.73 -0.91 0.74
CA ALA A 185 9.29 -1.75 -0.37
C ALA A 185 10.44 -2.67 -0.81
N ALA A 186 10.23 -3.97 -0.72
CA ALA A 186 11.23 -4.98 -1.08
C ALA A 186 10.65 -5.97 -2.10
N TYR A 187 11.52 -6.54 -2.92
CA TYR A 187 11.16 -7.60 -3.87
C TYR A 187 11.65 -8.94 -3.36
N ASP A 188 10.76 -9.93 -3.29
CA ASP A 188 11.12 -11.27 -2.88
C ASP A 188 11.72 -12.07 -4.05
N ALA A 189 13.00 -11.84 -4.32
CA ALA A 189 13.73 -12.55 -5.36
C ALA A 189 13.90 -14.05 -5.06
N LYS A 190 13.79 -14.48 -3.80
CA LYS A 190 14.03 -15.87 -3.39
C LYS A 190 12.79 -16.73 -3.59
N ARG A 191 11.62 -16.22 -3.20
CA ARG A 191 10.35 -16.95 -3.34
C ARG A 191 9.63 -16.60 -4.65
N GLY A 192 10.06 -15.56 -5.37
CA GLY A 192 9.41 -15.08 -6.58
C GLY A 192 8.00 -14.53 -6.32
N SER A 193 7.67 -14.21 -5.06
CA SER A 193 6.33 -13.87 -4.61
C SER A 193 5.92 -12.41 -4.89
N GLY A 194 6.77 -11.65 -5.56
CA GLY A 194 6.48 -10.26 -5.96
C GLY A 194 7.02 -9.22 -4.97
N TRP A 195 6.41 -8.03 -4.99
CA TRP A 195 6.75 -6.92 -4.10
C TRP A 195 5.97 -7.03 -2.78
N TYR A 196 6.63 -6.68 -1.68
CA TYR A 196 6.05 -6.58 -0.36
C TYR A 196 6.56 -5.34 0.35
N VAL A 197 5.88 -4.95 1.43
CA VAL A 197 6.32 -3.86 2.31
C VAL A 197 6.80 -4.45 3.63
N LYS A 198 8.11 -4.38 3.88
CA LYS A 198 8.70 -4.69 5.17
C LYS A 198 8.37 -3.55 6.14
N LEU A 199 8.00 -3.90 7.36
CA LEU A 199 7.69 -2.99 8.44
C LEU A 199 8.62 -3.24 9.61
N ASP A 200 9.20 -2.16 10.11
CA ASP A 200 10.05 -2.14 11.28
C ASP A 200 9.33 -1.36 12.39
N PHE A 201 9.11 -2.02 13.52
CA PHE A 201 8.51 -1.38 14.69
C PHE A 201 9.53 -0.68 15.56
N THR A 202 9.10 0.39 16.22
CA THR A 202 9.82 0.96 17.37
C THR A 202 9.94 -0.06 18.51
N ALA A 203 10.80 0.16 19.50
CA ALA A 203 10.91 -0.74 20.64
C ALA A 203 9.57 -0.92 21.39
N ALA A 204 8.83 0.17 21.61
CA ALA A 204 7.52 0.12 22.23
C ALA A 204 6.48 -0.57 21.33
N GLY A 205 6.48 -0.25 20.02
CA GLY A 205 5.60 -0.87 19.04
C GLY A 205 5.82 -2.37 18.89
N GLY A 206 7.08 -2.80 18.86
CA GLY A 206 7.45 -4.21 18.78
C GLY A 206 7.04 -5.00 20.01
N ALA A 207 7.08 -4.39 21.21
CA ALA A 207 6.57 -5.01 22.43
C ALA A 207 5.03 -5.18 22.39
N LYS A 208 4.29 -4.14 21.98
CA LYS A 208 2.84 -4.23 21.77
C LYS A 208 2.48 -5.30 20.73
N PHE A 209 3.21 -5.33 19.61
CA PHE A 209 3.01 -6.30 18.54
C PHE A 209 3.30 -7.74 18.99
N ALA A 210 4.33 -7.94 19.81
CA ALA A 210 4.63 -9.25 20.39
C ALA A 210 3.54 -9.71 21.38
N ASP A 211 3.05 -8.81 22.23
CA ASP A 211 1.99 -9.10 23.21
C ASP A 211 0.68 -9.52 22.50
N ILE A 212 0.24 -8.72 21.54
CA ILE A 212 -1.00 -9.01 20.81
C ILE A 212 -0.90 -10.29 19.98
N THR A 213 0.21 -10.49 19.26
CA THR A 213 0.40 -11.72 18.46
C THR A 213 0.49 -12.94 19.36
N GLY A 214 1.11 -12.83 20.53
CA GLY A 214 1.11 -13.87 21.55
C GLY A 214 -0.30 -14.24 22.00
N ARG A 215 -1.12 -13.24 22.34
CA ARG A 215 -2.53 -13.47 22.75
C ARG A 215 -3.40 -14.01 21.62
N LEU A 216 -3.24 -13.54 20.39
CA LEU A 216 -4.03 -13.99 19.24
C LEU A 216 -3.66 -15.43 18.85
N SER A 217 -2.39 -15.81 18.98
CA SER A 217 -1.93 -17.17 18.61
C SER A 217 -2.60 -18.30 19.39
N THR A 218 -3.15 -18.01 20.58
CA THR A 218 -3.84 -19.00 21.41
C THR A 218 -5.35 -19.08 21.12
N GLN A 219 -5.88 -18.23 20.24
CA GLN A 219 -7.30 -18.16 19.93
C GLN A 219 -7.68 -19.11 18.77
N PRO A 220 -8.95 -19.54 18.69
CA PRO A 220 -9.44 -20.25 17.52
C PRO A 220 -9.62 -19.28 16.32
N PRO A 221 -9.55 -19.76 15.07
CA PRO A 221 -9.93 -18.96 13.91
C PRO A 221 -11.40 -18.50 13.98
N PRO A 222 -11.73 -17.27 13.51
CA PRO A 222 -10.86 -16.24 12.95
C PRO A 222 -10.21 -15.31 13.99
N GLN A 223 -10.39 -15.55 15.29
CA GLN A 223 -9.89 -14.69 16.36
C GLN A 223 -8.37 -14.73 16.53
N ASN A 224 -7.70 -15.69 15.89
CA ASN A 224 -6.25 -15.69 15.76
C ASN A 224 -5.74 -14.81 14.61
N GLN A 225 -6.60 -14.07 13.93
CA GLN A 225 -6.21 -13.16 12.85
C GLN A 225 -5.97 -11.74 13.35
N PHE A 226 -5.06 -11.06 12.66
CA PHE A 226 -4.73 -9.67 12.92
C PHE A 226 -4.89 -8.84 11.65
N ALA A 227 -5.86 -7.94 11.63
CA ALA A 227 -6.16 -7.10 10.48
C ALA A 227 -5.23 -5.88 10.44
N ILE A 228 -4.68 -5.64 9.25
CA ILE A 228 -3.94 -4.45 8.87
C ILE A 228 -4.91 -3.57 8.09
N VAL A 229 -5.25 -2.44 8.69
CA VAL A 229 -6.25 -1.51 8.18
C VAL A 229 -5.55 -0.24 7.74
N LEU A 230 -5.83 0.22 6.52
CA LEU A 230 -5.36 1.48 5.99
C LEU A 230 -6.57 2.33 5.58
N ASP A 231 -6.71 3.51 6.18
CA ASP A 231 -7.84 4.42 5.93
C ASP A 231 -9.20 3.71 6.09
N GLY A 232 -9.27 2.84 7.11
CA GLY A 232 -10.43 2.04 7.45
C GLY A 232 -10.73 0.85 6.51
N ILE A 233 -9.92 0.60 5.48
CA ILE A 233 -10.04 -0.56 4.60
C ILE A 233 -9.06 -1.65 5.06
N VAL A 234 -9.54 -2.90 5.16
CA VAL A 234 -8.66 -4.04 5.49
C VAL A 234 -7.80 -4.37 4.27
N VAL A 235 -6.51 -4.10 4.38
CA VAL A 235 -5.52 -4.42 3.34
C VAL A 235 -5.13 -5.90 3.46
N SER A 236 -4.93 -6.39 4.67
CA SER A 236 -4.57 -7.79 4.95
C SER A 236 -5.12 -8.24 6.31
N ALA A 237 -5.44 -9.52 6.47
CA ALA A 237 -5.87 -10.11 7.75
C ALA A 237 -5.23 -11.50 7.99
N PRO A 238 -3.89 -11.58 8.12
CA PRO A 238 -3.20 -12.84 8.35
C PRO A 238 -3.58 -13.51 9.67
N SER A 239 -3.47 -14.84 9.70
CA SER A 239 -3.55 -15.63 10.92
C SER A 239 -2.20 -15.66 11.63
N VAL A 240 -2.23 -15.53 12.96
CA VAL A 240 -1.07 -15.60 13.83
C VAL A 240 -1.03 -16.97 14.49
N SER A 241 0.12 -17.64 14.43
CA SER A 241 0.32 -18.98 15.02
C SER A 241 1.30 -19.00 16.19
N SER A 242 2.06 -17.92 16.39
CA SER A 242 2.96 -17.73 17.53
C SER A 242 3.19 -16.24 17.78
N ALA A 243 3.70 -15.90 18.97
CA ALA A 243 4.13 -14.54 19.28
C ALA A 243 5.26 -14.12 18.33
N ILE A 244 5.11 -12.94 17.70
CA ILE A 244 6.11 -12.39 16.80
C ILE A 244 7.02 -11.46 17.59
N THR A 245 8.05 -12.04 18.18
CA THR A 245 9.08 -11.32 18.92
C THR A 245 10.22 -10.94 17.96
N GLY A 246 10.39 -9.66 17.70
CA GLY A 246 11.42 -9.18 16.77
C GLY A 246 11.16 -7.78 16.21
N GLY A 247 9.92 -7.27 16.36
CA GLY A 247 9.56 -5.93 15.90
C GLY A 247 9.71 -5.78 14.39
N LYS A 248 9.41 -6.84 13.63
CA LYS A 248 9.40 -6.88 12.16
C LYS A 248 8.11 -7.53 11.69
N ALA A 249 7.55 -7.01 10.60
CA ALA A 249 6.41 -7.58 9.90
C ALA A 249 6.56 -7.36 8.39
N GLU A 250 5.83 -8.10 7.56
CA GLU A 250 5.76 -7.85 6.12
C GLU A 250 4.31 -7.81 5.64
N ILE A 251 3.91 -6.70 5.02
CA ILE A 251 2.67 -6.65 4.23
C ILE A 251 3.05 -7.20 2.84
N SER A 252 2.88 -8.50 2.64
CA SER A 252 3.04 -9.13 1.32
C SER A 252 1.77 -8.96 0.51
N GLY A 253 1.82 -9.17 -0.80
CA GLY A 253 0.65 -8.93 -1.65
C GLY A 253 0.91 -8.99 -3.15
N SER A 254 -0.13 -8.88 -3.97
CA SER A 254 -0.02 -8.68 -5.42
C SER A 254 0.31 -7.22 -5.76
N PHE A 255 1.26 -6.63 -5.04
CA PHE A 255 1.71 -5.27 -5.27
C PHE A 255 2.63 -5.20 -6.49
N THR A 256 2.45 -4.16 -7.27
CA THR A 256 3.48 -3.65 -8.17
C THR A 256 4.57 -2.94 -7.36
N LYS A 257 5.74 -2.75 -7.98
CA LYS A 257 6.82 -1.94 -7.40
C LYS A 257 6.32 -0.57 -6.92
N GLN A 258 5.53 0.09 -7.76
CA GLN A 258 5.05 1.45 -7.53
C GLN A 258 4.09 1.48 -6.33
N GLU A 259 3.16 0.53 -6.25
CA GLU A 259 2.22 0.42 -5.13
C GLU A 259 2.94 0.14 -3.80
N ALA A 260 3.91 -0.78 -3.79
CA ALA A 260 4.68 -1.09 -2.60
C ALA A 260 5.49 0.13 -2.13
N GLN A 261 6.15 0.86 -3.05
CA GLN A 261 6.90 2.08 -2.74
C GLN A 261 5.99 3.19 -2.21
N GLN A 262 4.80 3.33 -2.79
CA GLN A 262 3.82 4.31 -2.36
C GLN A 262 3.28 3.99 -0.96
N LEU A 263 2.94 2.73 -0.70
CA LEU A 263 2.50 2.27 0.61
C LEU A 263 3.60 2.47 1.67
N ALA A 264 4.84 2.10 1.36
CA ALA A 264 5.98 2.33 2.25
C ALA A 264 6.18 3.83 2.54
N ALA A 265 6.06 4.71 1.54
CA ALA A 265 6.18 6.16 1.72
C ALA A 265 5.05 6.73 2.60
N GLN A 266 3.83 6.25 2.41
CA GLN A 266 2.66 6.61 3.22
C GLN A 266 2.88 6.21 4.69
N VAL A 267 3.30 4.97 4.95
CA VAL A 267 3.58 4.49 6.31
C VAL A 267 4.73 5.27 6.96
N ASN A 268 5.83 5.53 6.23
CA ASN A 268 7.00 6.25 6.75
C ASN A 268 6.76 7.72 7.10
N THR A 269 5.76 8.35 6.51
CA THR A 269 5.41 9.75 6.80
C THR A 269 4.30 9.85 7.83
N GLY A 270 3.66 8.72 8.16
CA GLY A 270 2.53 8.66 9.08
C GLY A 270 1.27 9.30 8.48
N ALA A 271 0.23 9.36 9.30
CA ALA A 271 -1.05 9.93 8.89
C ALA A 271 -0.96 11.44 8.63
N LEU A 272 -1.64 11.93 7.59
CA LEU A 272 -1.77 13.37 7.37
C LEU A 272 -2.61 13.99 8.50
N PRO A 273 -2.22 15.16 9.03
CA PRO A 273 -2.96 15.80 10.12
C PRO A 273 -4.26 16.48 9.66
N VAL A 274 -4.51 16.53 8.35
CA VAL A 274 -5.72 17.11 7.76
C VAL A 274 -6.29 16.13 6.75
N HIS A 275 -7.58 15.82 6.89
CA HIS A 275 -8.32 15.02 5.92
C HIS A 275 -8.58 15.87 4.68
N LEU A 276 -8.07 15.40 3.55
CA LEU A 276 -8.17 16.07 2.25
C LEU A 276 -9.11 15.29 1.34
N SER A 277 -9.92 16.01 0.55
CA SER A 277 -10.59 15.45 -0.61
C SER A 277 -10.02 16.03 -1.89
N VAL A 278 -10.12 15.25 -2.97
CA VAL A 278 -9.78 15.72 -4.31
C VAL A 278 -10.89 16.65 -4.78
N SER A 279 -10.56 17.93 -4.96
CA SER A 279 -11.48 18.95 -5.46
C SER A 279 -11.48 18.99 -6.99
N SER A 280 -10.30 18.92 -7.60
CA SER A 280 -10.18 18.96 -9.06
C SER A 280 -8.93 18.24 -9.54
N VAL A 281 -9.03 17.67 -10.74
CA VAL A 281 -7.91 17.06 -11.43
C VAL A 281 -7.86 17.62 -12.84
N THR A 282 -6.78 18.34 -13.14
CA THR A 282 -6.58 18.97 -14.45
C THR A 282 -5.39 18.32 -15.12
N THR A 283 -5.52 17.95 -16.40
CA THR A 283 -4.41 17.43 -17.20
C THR A 283 -4.11 18.40 -18.33
N VAL A 284 -2.92 19.00 -18.31
CA VAL A 284 -2.42 19.87 -19.38
C VAL A 284 -1.60 19.01 -20.33
N ARG A 285 -2.03 18.90 -21.58
CA ARG A 285 -1.20 18.31 -22.64
C ARG A 285 -0.24 19.40 -23.14
N VAL A 286 1.03 19.04 -23.27
CA VAL A 286 2.00 19.90 -23.96
C VAL A 286 2.04 19.40 -25.40
N ASP A 287 1.50 20.22 -26.31
CA ASP A 287 1.43 19.95 -27.74
C ASP A 287 2.82 20.04 -28.42
#